data_AF-A0A7D5R985-F1
#
_entry.id   AF-A0A7D5R985-F1
#
_cell.length_a   1.000
_cell.length_b   1.000
_cell.length_c   1.000
_cell.angle_alpha   90.00
_cell.angle_beta   90.00
_cell.angle_gamma   90.00
#
_symmetry.space_group_name_H-M   'P 1'
#
loop_
_entity.id
_entity.type
_entity.pdbx_description
1 polymer ?
#
loop_
_entity_poly.entity_id
_entity_poly.type
_entity_poly.pdbx_seq_one_letter_code
_entity_poly.pdbx_strand_id
1 'polypeptide(L)'
;MSEDTPTEAQEIFIESQKLKDNTAVDEVKSTDEEDSRKTRDVIFVGTKPIMTYVTATLTQLSNQSFVTIKARGQRITQAVDVSQMIVKRMNTVGYKIKDVRISSDSLLSQDGKTRNVSTIEIDITKE
;
A
#
# COMPACT_ATOMS: atom_id res chain seq x y z
N MET A 1 4.68 -20.20 -66.58
CA MET A 1 3.52 -20.18 -65.66
C MET A 1 3.87 -21.07 -64.50
N SER A 2 4.42 -20.46 -63.45
CA SER A 2 4.74 -21.09 -62.18
C SER A 2 3.96 -20.32 -61.14
N GLU A 3 3.04 -21.03 -60.48
CA GLU A 3 2.23 -20.54 -59.38
C GLU A 3 3.15 -20.28 -58.19
N ASP A 4 3.33 -19.02 -57.80
CA ASP A 4 3.95 -18.65 -56.53
C ASP A 4 2.91 -18.86 -55.42
N THR A 5 2.94 -20.03 -54.81
CA THR A 5 2.31 -20.24 -53.49
C THR A 5 3.12 -19.48 -52.43
N PRO A 6 2.51 -18.64 -51.58
CA PRO A 6 3.25 -17.96 -50.52
C PRO A 6 3.86 -18.97 -49.55
N THR A 7 5.13 -18.75 -49.20
CA THR A 7 5.89 -19.59 -48.26
C THR A 7 5.27 -19.51 -46.85
N GLU A 8 5.26 -20.63 -46.11
CA GLU A 8 4.77 -20.79 -44.72
C GLU A 8 5.26 -19.68 -43.75
N ALA A 9 6.38 -19.04 -44.05
CA ALA A 9 6.90 -17.89 -43.30
C ALA A 9 6.02 -16.62 -43.36
N GLN A 10 5.18 -16.46 -44.40
CA GLN A 10 4.28 -15.33 -44.55
C GLN A 10 2.95 -15.52 -43.81
N GLU A 11 2.47 -16.75 -43.66
CA GLU A 11 1.28 -17.08 -42.84
C GLU A 11 1.54 -16.85 -41.34
N ILE A 12 2.73 -17.21 -40.85
CA ILE A 12 3.13 -17.05 -39.44
C ILE A 12 3.21 -15.55 -39.05
N PHE A 13 3.56 -14.66 -39.98
CA PHE A 13 3.63 -13.22 -39.72
C PHE A 13 2.25 -12.57 -39.63
N ILE A 14 1.27 -13.06 -40.38
CA ILE A 14 -0.12 -12.58 -40.37
C ILE A 14 -0.86 -13.10 -39.13
N GLU A 15 -0.59 -14.33 -38.69
CA GLU A 15 -1.17 -14.90 -37.47
C GLU A 15 -0.63 -14.22 -36.19
N SER A 16 0.64 -13.82 -36.18
CA SER A 16 1.28 -13.04 -35.11
C SER A 16 0.67 -11.63 -34.91
N GLN A 17 0.19 -11.01 -35.99
CA GLN A 17 -0.46 -9.69 -35.94
C GLN A 17 -1.95 -9.78 -35.54
N LYS A 18 -2.62 -10.91 -35.81
CA LYS A 18 -4.06 -11.09 -35.52
C LYS A 18 -4.35 -11.44 -34.06
N LEU A 19 -3.34 -11.83 -33.27
CA LEU A 19 -3.51 -12.15 -31.85
C LEU A 19 -3.47 -10.92 -30.91
N LYS A 20 -3.24 -9.70 -31.43
CA LYS A 20 -3.04 -8.51 -30.60
C LYS A 20 -4.28 -7.64 -30.35
N ASP A 21 -5.42 -7.90 -31.00
CA ASP A 21 -6.52 -6.92 -31.06
C ASP A 21 -7.83 -7.31 -30.37
N ASN A 22 -7.87 -8.34 -29.52
CA ASN A 22 -9.15 -8.76 -28.93
C ASN A 22 -9.01 -9.57 -27.65
N THR A 23 -8.82 -8.87 -26.54
CA THR A 23 -9.56 -9.14 -25.28
C THR A 23 -9.69 -7.83 -24.52
N ALA A 24 -10.77 -7.11 -24.80
CA ALA A 24 -11.31 -6.12 -23.87
C ALA A 24 -12.18 -6.89 -22.87
N VAL A 25 -11.67 -7.13 -21.66
CA VAL A 25 -12.50 -7.36 -20.48
C VAL A 25 -11.77 -6.88 -19.22
N ASP A 26 -12.39 -5.87 -18.60
CA ASP A 26 -12.33 -5.43 -17.21
C ASP A 26 -11.04 -4.87 -16.59
N GLU A 27 -11.09 -3.54 -16.46
CA GLU A 27 -10.38 -2.70 -15.50
C GLU A 27 -10.49 -3.25 -14.06
N VAL A 28 -9.37 -3.72 -13.50
CA VAL A 28 -8.99 -3.39 -12.12
C VAL A 28 -7.52 -3.02 -12.13
N LYS A 29 -7.28 -1.74 -12.35
CA LYS A 29 -5.96 -1.11 -12.28
C LYS A 29 -5.52 -1.10 -10.81
N SER A 30 -4.79 -2.12 -10.37
CA SER A 30 -4.08 -2.12 -9.09
C SER A 30 -2.91 -1.14 -9.18
N THR A 31 -3.20 0.15 -8.96
CA THR A 31 -2.21 1.24 -8.87
C THR A 31 -1.51 1.24 -7.51
N ASP A 32 -0.77 0.17 -7.19
CA ASP A 32 0.12 0.14 -6.00
C ASP A 32 1.57 -0.29 -6.32
N GLU A 33 1.91 -0.47 -7.61
CA GLU A 33 3.23 -0.99 -8.04
C GLU A 33 4.21 0.12 -8.53
N GLU A 34 3.92 1.40 -8.28
CA GLU A 34 4.76 2.53 -8.74
C GLU A 34 5.38 3.38 -7.61
N ASP A 35 5.58 2.82 -6.41
CA ASP A 35 6.46 3.42 -5.38
C ASP A 35 7.46 2.39 -4.82
N SER A 36 8.26 1.83 -5.73
CA SER A 36 9.23 0.78 -5.43
C SER A 36 10.63 1.29 -5.04
N ARG A 37 10.80 2.58 -4.70
CA ARG A 37 12.12 3.08 -4.26
C ARG A 37 12.14 4.38 -3.45
N LYS A 38 11.00 4.88 -2.95
CA LYS A 38 11.00 5.95 -1.95
C LYS A 38 10.84 5.33 -0.56
N THR A 39 11.66 5.82 0.38
CA THR A 39 11.59 5.49 1.80
C THR A 39 10.14 5.64 2.26
N ARG A 40 9.43 4.52 2.45
CA ARG A 40 7.99 4.57 2.76
C ARG A 40 7.81 5.28 4.09
N ASP A 41 7.18 6.45 4.07
CA ASP A 41 6.80 7.24 5.25
C ASP A 41 5.65 6.57 6.04
N VAL A 42 5.47 5.25 5.93
CA VAL A 42 4.29 4.53 6.43
C VAL A 42 4.70 3.35 7.31
N ILE A 43 4.15 3.30 8.53
CA ILE A 43 4.30 2.20 9.48
C ILE A 43 2.98 1.45 9.62
N PHE A 44 2.96 0.17 9.22
CA PHE A 44 1.81 -0.70 9.42
C PHE A 44 1.86 -1.39 10.78
N VAL A 45 0.83 -1.20 11.61
CA VAL A 45 0.71 -1.82 12.94
C VAL A 45 -0.06 -3.13 12.85
N GLY A 46 0.64 -4.22 13.16
CA GLY A 46 0.11 -5.58 13.24
C GLY A 46 0.31 -6.21 14.62
N THR A 47 0.67 -7.49 14.67
CA THR A 47 0.73 -8.29 15.90
C THR A 47 2.01 -8.15 16.72
N LYS A 48 3.06 -7.49 16.20
CA LYS A 48 4.33 -7.31 16.92
C LYS A 48 4.14 -6.47 18.21
N PRO A 49 5.06 -6.57 19.19
CA PRO A 49 5.00 -5.74 20.39
C PRO A 49 5.00 -4.25 20.09
N ILE A 50 4.34 -3.46 20.96
CA ILE A 50 4.17 -2.01 20.78
C ILE A 50 5.49 -1.28 20.54
N MET A 51 6.54 -1.62 21.30
CA MET A 51 7.84 -0.97 21.23
C MET A 51 8.52 -1.14 19.87
N THR A 52 8.24 -2.23 19.14
CA THR A 52 8.78 -2.42 17.79
C THR A 52 8.32 -1.32 16.85
N TYR A 53 7.04 -0.93 16.92
CA TYR A 53 6.50 0.13 16.08
C TYR A 53 6.97 1.51 16.55
N VAL A 54 7.10 1.73 17.86
CA VAL A 54 7.64 2.98 18.40
C VAL A 54 9.05 3.22 17.88
N THR A 55 9.94 2.24 18.01
CA THR A 55 11.32 2.37 17.53
C THR A 55 11.36 2.57 16.02
N ALA A 56 10.61 1.80 15.24
CA ALA A 56 10.56 1.94 13.78
C ALA A 56 10.08 3.34 13.36
N THR A 57 9.04 3.87 14.02
CA THR A 57 8.50 5.21 13.73
C THR A 57 9.53 6.30 14.06
N LEU A 58 10.22 6.20 15.19
CA LEU A 58 11.27 7.16 15.58
C LEU A 58 12.47 7.12 14.63
N THR A 59 12.89 5.94 14.18
CA THR A 59 13.95 5.79 13.18
C THR A 59 13.55 6.37 11.81
N GLN A 60 12.28 6.30 11.42
CA GLN A 60 11.82 6.97 10.21
C GLN A 60 11.76 8.50 10.41
N LEU A 61 11.19 8.97 11.52
CA LEU A 61 11.11 10.40 11.85
C LEU A 61 12.48 11.09 12.03
N SER A 62 13.55 10.34 12.29
CA SER A 62 14.91 10.91 12.29
C SER A 62 15.43 11.20 10.87
N ASN A 63 14.92 10.50 9.87
CA ASN A 63 15.30 10.64 8.47
C ASN A 63 14.28 11.45 7.65
N GLN A 64 13.03 11.54 8.13
CA GLN A 64 11.88 12.13 7.44
C GLN A 64 11.11 13.06 8.36
N SER A 65 10.58 14.16 7.82
CA SER A 65 9.83 15.15 8.62
C SER A 65 8.42 14.69 9.00
N PHE A 66 7.93 13.62 8.38
CA PHE A 66 6.60 13.06 8.62
C PHE A 66 6.61 11.53 8.53
N VAL A 67 5.74 10.89 9.29
CA VAL A 67 5.45 9.44 9.21
C VAL A 67 3.97 9.21 9.48
N THR A 68 3.35 8.32 8.71
CA THR A 68 1.97 7.89 8.87
C THR A 68 1.92 6.49 9.49
N ILE A 69 1.29 6.37 10.65
CA ILE A 69 1.00 5.08 11.28
C ILE A 69 -0.36 4.59 10.76
N LYS A 70 -0.40 3.41 10.13
CA LYS A 70 -1.63 2.79 9.62
C LYS A 70 -1.97 1.52 10.39
N ALA A 71 -3.25 1.34 10.72
CA ALA A 71 -3.75 0.12 11.33
C ALA A 71 -5.20 -0.16 10.95
N ARG A 72 -5.63 -1.40 11.19
CA ARG A 72 -7.01 -1.84 10.91
C ARG A 72 -7.57 -2.76 12.00
N GLY A 73 -8.88 -2.71 12.16
CA GLY A 73 -9.63 -3.53 13.11
C GLY A 73 -9.07 -3.45 14.53
N GLN A 74 -8.86 -4.60 15.17
CA GLN A 74 -8.40 -4.70 16.56
C GLN A 74 -7.05 -3.99 16.83
N ARG A 75 -6.24 -3.74 15.80
CA ARG A 75 -4.92 -3.10 15.94
C ARG A 75 -4.98 -1.57 15.96
N ILE A 76 -6.16 -0.96 15.75
CA ILE A 76 -6.36 0.49 15.86
C ILE A 76 -5.94 1.01 17.23
N THR A 77 -6.36 0.37 18.33
CA THR A 77 -5.97 0.77 19.69
C THR A 77 -4.46 0.80 19.85
N GLN A 78 -3.76 -0.21 19.32
CA GLN A 78 -2.30 -0.28 19.39
C GLN A 78 -1.64 0.85 18.59
N ALA A 79 -2.17 1.24 17.43
CA ALA A 79 -1.65 2.38 16.68
C ALA A 79 -1.83 3.71 17.43
N VAL A 80 -2.98 3.88 18.10
CA VAL A 80 -3.21 5.04 18.97
C VAL A 80 -2.20 5.04 20.11
N ASP A 81 -1.98 3.91 20.78
CA ASP A 81 -0.99 3.81 21.87
C ASP A 81 0.42 4.16 21.40
N VAL A 82 0.84 3.69 20.22
CA VAL A 82 2.14 4.03 19.62
C VAL A 82 2.25 5.54 19.40
N SER A 83 1.24 6.15 18.76
CA SER A 83 1.25 7.60 18.49
C SER A 83 1.34 8.44 19.76
N GLN A 84 0.56 8.07 20.79
CA GLN A 84 0.52 8.76 22.07
C GLN A 84 1.83 8.58 22.83
N MET A 85 2.43 7.40 22.77
CA MET A 85 3.72 7.14 23.40
C MET A 85 4.83 8.01 22.79
N ILE A 86 4.86 8.15 21.46
CA ILE A 86 5.84 8.98 20.76
C ILE A 86 5.70 10.44 21.20
N VAL A 87 4.50 11.02 21.09
CA VAL A 87 4.27 12.42 21.47
C VAL A 87 4.59 12.67 22.95
N LYS A 88 4.14 11.79 23.86
CA LYS A 88 4.37 11.97 25.30
C LYS A 88 5.84 11.85 25.70
N ARG A 89 6.57 10.87 25.13
CA ARG A 89 7.98 10.63 25.50
C ARG A 89 8.96 11.57 24.80
N MET A 90 8.58 12.10 23.64
CA MET A 90 9.43 12.97 22.82
C MET A 90 8.90 14.40 22.73
N ASN A 91 8.10 14.82 23.71
CA ASN A 91 7.55 16.18 23.77
C ASN A 91 8.64 17.26 23.72
N THR A 92 9.83 16.97 24.25
CA THR A 92 10.99 17.86 24.21
C THR A 92 11.65 17.98 22.83
N VAL A 93 11.36 17.06 21.91
CA VAL A 93 11.91 17.01 20.54
C VAL A 93 10.98 17.67 19.52
N GLY A 94 9.72 17.95 19.91
CA GLY A 94 8.75 18.63 19.05
C GLY A 94 7.93 17.70 18.15
N TYR A 95 7.83 16.40 18.46
CA TYR A 95 6.93 15.54 17.69
C TYR A 95 5.46 15.77 18.09
N LYS A 96 4.61 15.93 17.07
CA LYS A 96 3.17 16.13 17.23
C LYS A 96 2.37 15.26 16.27
N ILE A 97 1.11 15.03 16.62
CA ILE A 97 0.13 14.46 15.69
C ILE A 97 -0.40 15.59 14.81
N LYS A 98 -0.26 15.47 13.50
CA LYS A 98 -0.72 16.45 12.52
C LYS A 98 -2.17 16.20 12.11
N ASP A 99 -2.50 14.95 11.80
CA ASP A 99 -3.81 14.55 11.29
C ASP A 99 -4.15 13.12 11.68
N VAL A 100 -5.44 12.82 11.77
CA VAL A 100 -5.97 11.47 12.05
C VAL A 100 -7.13 11.20 11.10
N ARG A 101 -6.98 10.21 10.23
CA ARG A 101 -7.99 9.78 9.26
C ARG A 101 -8.53 8.41 9.64
N ILE A 102 -9.85 8.26 9.58
CA ILE A 102 -10.54 6.99 9.86
C ILE A 102 -11.39 6.64 8.65
N SER A 103 -11.33 5.38 8.23
CA SER A 103 -12.13 4.86 7.11
C SER A 103 -12.60 3.43 7.42
N SER A 104 -13.17 2.77 6.42
CA SER A 104 -13.52 1.35 6.46
C SER A 104 -13.26 0.71 5.11
N ASP A 105 -12.50 -0.38 5.13
CA ASP A 105 -12.18 -1.16 3.94
C ASP A 105 -13.03 -2.43 3.92
N SER A 106 -13.62 -2.75 2.77
CA SER A 106 -14.30 -4.04 2.57
C SER A 106 -13.26 -5.12 2.28
N LEU A 107 -13.11 -6.08 3.19
CA LEU A 107 -12.22 -7.22 3.03
C LEU A 107 -13.01 -8.50 2.76
N LEU A 108 -12.51 -9.32 1.83
CA LEU A 108 -13.00 -10.67 1.62
C LEU A 108 -12.51 -11.55 2.77
N SER A 109 -13.45 -12.15 3.49
CA SER A 109 -13.15 -13.16 4.49
C SER A 109 -12.96 -14.53 3.83
N GLN A 110 -12.36 -15.48 4.56
CA GLN A 110 -12.04 -16.81 4.03
C GLN A 110 -13.29 -17.61 3.61
N ASP A 111 -14.45 -17.24 4.15
CA ASP A 111 -15.76 -17.78 3.81
C ASP A 111 -16.38 -17.15 2.54
N GLY A 112 -15.62 -16.31 1.83
CA GLY A 112 -16.06 -15.61 0.61
C GLY A 112 -16.99 -14.42 0.88
N LYS A 113 -17.30 -14.11 2.14
CA LYS A 113 -18.15 -12.97 2.50
C LYS A 113 -17.31 -11.71 2.66
N THR A 114 -17.80 -10.61 2.12
CA THR A 114 -17.25 -9.28 2.39
C THR A 114 -17.59 -8.84 3.81
N ARG A 115 -16.59 -8.35 4.53
CA ARG A 115 -16.74 -7.73 5.84
C ARG A 115 -16.02 -6.40 5.86
N ASN A 116 -16.68 -5.40 6.42
CA ASN A 116 -16.08 -4.09 6.61
C ASN A 116 -15.13 -4.12 7.80
N VAL A 117 -13.92 -3.61 7.60
CA VAL A 117 -12.90 -3.48 8.63
C VAL A 117 -12.50 -2.03 8.72
N SER A 118 -12.69 -1.44 9.90
CA SER A 118 -12.28 -0.07 10.16
C SER A 118 -10.77 0.09 10.01
N THR A 119 -10.35 1.22 9.46
CA THR A 119 -8.95 1.60 9.27
C THR A 119 -8.69 2.95 9.93
N ILE A 120 -7.45 3.15 10.37
CA ILE A 120 -6.96 4.41 10.92
C ILE A 120 -5.61 4.74 10.30
N GLU A 121 -5.40 6.02 10.03
CA GLU A 121 -4.12 6.60 9.67
C GLU A 121 -3.83 7.77 10.62
N ILE A 122 -2.63 7.79 11.20
CA ILE A 122 -2.21 8.83 12.14
C ILE A 122 -0.91 9.42 11.62
N ASP A 123 -0.94 10.69 11.25
CA ASP A 123 0.25 11.41 10.78
C ASP A 123 0.98 12.04 11.96
N ILE A 124 2.26 11.72 12.09
CA ILE A 124 3.17 12.31 13.07
C ILE A 124 4.19 13.16 12.31
N THR A 125 4.43 14.38 12.79
CA THR A 125 5.41 15.30 12.21
C THR A 125 6.33 15.85 13.28
N LYS A 126 7.51 16.29 12.87
CA LYS A 126 8.39 17.10 13.69
C LYS A 126 8.12 18.59 13.42
N GLU A 127 7.82 19.36 14.47
CA GLU A 127 7.87 20.84 14.43
C GLU A 127 9.27 21.37 14.71
#